data_AF-A0A7J3XTB4-F1
#
_entry.id   AF-A0A7J3XTB4-F1
#
_cell.length_a   1.000
_cell.length_b   1.000
_cell.length_c   1.000
_cell.angle_alpha   90.00
_cell.angle_beta   90.00
_cell.angle_gamma   90.00
#
_symmetry.space_group_name_H-M   'P 1'
#
loop_
_entity.id
_entity.type
_entity.pdbx_description
1 polymer ?
#
loop_
_entity_poly.entity_id
_entity_poly.type
_entity_poly.pdbx_seq_one_letter_code
_entity_poly.pdbx_strand_id
1 'polypeptide(L)'
;DVHMLDLEAFAYLGRAMESELAPIIVLATNRGMAKIKGTDVEAPHGVPLDLLDRLLIIKMKPYTEDEMREILKVRAKEENVKLSDDALETLTKIGAETSLRYAVQLLAPSLEIAKYQGRDVVTSDDVKRAHEMFIDVKRSVSYLKKYEEMFLK
;
A
#
# COMPACT_ATOMS: atom_id res chain seq x y z
N ASP A 1 3.71 -0.85 10.80
CA ASP A 1 2.43 -0.39 11.37
C ASP A 1 2.45 -0.47 12.88
N VAL A 2 1.84 0.51 13.54
CA VAL A 2 1.86 0.63 15.01
C VAL A 2 1.20 -0.55 15.73
N HIS A 3 0.18 -1.18 15.14
CA HIS A 3 -0.52 -2.34 15.72
C HIS A 3 0.35 -3.60 15.85
N MET A 4 1.58 -3.58 15.33
CA MET A 4 2.55 -4.67 15.45
C MET A 4 3.51 -4.51 16.64
N LEU A 5 3.49 -3.34 17.30
CA LEU A 5 4.26 -3.08 18.51
C LEU A 5 3.70 -3.88 19.69
N ASP A 6 4.58 -4.28 20.60
CA ASP A 6 4.23 -4.92 21.86
C ASP A 6 4.01 -3.90 22.97
N LEU A 7 3.50 -4.40 24.11
CA LEU A 7 3.18 -3.57 25.27
C LEU A 7 4.41 -2.82 25.79
N GLU A 8 5.58 -3.44 25.78
CA GLU A 8 6.84 -2.85 26.22
C GLU A 8 7.25 -1.67 25.33
N ALA A 9 7.12 -1.79 24.01
CA ALA A 9 7.36 -0.70 23.08
C ALA A 9 6.37 0.46 23.29
N PHE A 10 5.09 0.17 23.57
CA PHE A 10 4.13 1.22 23.91
C PHE A 10 4.43 1.92 25.23
N ALA A 11 4.89 1.18 26.26
CA ALA A 11 5.33 1.77 27.52
C ALA A 11 6.56 2.68 27.32
N TYR A 12 7.49 2.29 26.46
CA TYR A 12 8.62 3.13 26.07
C TYR A 12 8.15 4.41 25.36
N LEU A 13 7.23 4.29 24.39
CA LEU A 13 6.68 5.45 23.67
C LEU A 13 5.93 6.40 24.61
N GLY A 14 5.13 5.86 25.53
CA GLY A 14 4.43 6.66 26.54
C GLY A 14 5.38 7.51 27.37
N ARG A 15 6.49 6.92 27.85
CA ARG A 15 7.54 7.66 28.57
C ARG A 15 8.29 8.64 27.68
N ALA A 16 8.61 8.26 26.45
CA ALA A 16 9.32 9.12 25.52
C ALA A 16 8.51 10.38 25.17
N MET A 17 7.18 10.26 25.09
CA MET A 17 6.26 11.38 24.85
C MET A 17 6.15 12.36 26.02
N GLU A 18 6.50 11.94 27.24
CA GLU A 18 6.50 12.80 28.43
C GLU A 18 7.79 13.64 28.54
N SER A 19 8.81 13.36 27.72
CA SER A 19 10.06 14.13 27.68
C SER A 19 9.86 15.52 27.07
N GLU A 20 10.48 16.55 27.66
CA GLU A 20 10.47 17.91 27.09
C GLU A 20 11.11 17.98 25.70
N LEU A 21 12.01 17.05 25.40
CA LEU A 21 12.70 16.95 24.11
C LEU A 21 12.04 15.93 23.16
N ALA A 22 10.80 15.52 23.44
CA ALA A 22 10.08 14.58 22.60
C ALA A 22 9.84 15.17 21.20
N PRO A 23 10.26 14.49 20.11
CA PRO A 23 9.92 14.93 18.77
C PRO A 23 8.44 14.66 18.47
N ILE A 24 7.94 15.23 17.37
CA ILE A 24 6.61 14.91 16.85
C ILE A 24 6.60 13.44 16.40
N ILE A 25 5.73 12.64 17.01
CA ILE A 25 5.55 11.23 16.67
C ILE A 25 4.33 11.08 15.75
N VAL A 26 4.55 10.55 14.54
CA VAL A 26 3.48 10.22 13.60
C VAL A 26 3.35 8.71 13.52
N LEU A 27 2.18 8.19 13.92
CA LEU A 27 1.86 6.77 13.91
C LEU A 27 0.87 6.48 12.79
N ALA A 28 0.99 5.29 12.19
CA ALA A 28 0.08 4.83 11.15
C ALA A 28 -0.37 3.38 11.43
N THR A 29 -1.66 3.13 11.22
CA THR A 29 -2.28 1.81 11.27
C THR A 29 -3.29 1.66 10.15
N ASN A 30 -3.40 0.46 9.61
CA ASN A 30 -4.48 0.05 8.72
C ASN A 30 -5.49 -0.86 9.42
N ARG A 31 -5.36 -1.09 10.74
CA ARG A 31 -6.30 -1.91 11.52
C ARG A 31 -7.23 -1.05 12.38
N GLY A 32 -8.51 -1.40 12.33
CA GLY A 32 -9.55 -0.80 13.19
C GLY A 32 -9.48 -1.33 14.61
N MET A 33 -9.63 -2.64 14.80
CA MET A 33 -9.40 -3.34 16.07
C MET A 33 -8.21 -4.29 15.91
N ALA A 34 -7.37 -4.39 16.93
CA ALA A 34 -6.29 -5.36 16.97
C ALA A 34 -5.95 -5.76 18.41
N LYS A 35 -5.45 -6.98 18.57
CA LYS A 35 -4.88 -7.45 19.83
C LYS A 35 -3.57 -6.72 20.12
N ILE A 36 -3.42 -6.18 21.33
CA ILE A 36 -2.15 -5.60 21.77
C ILE A 36 -1.16 -6.74 21.97
N LYS A 37 -0.08 -6.74 21.18
CA LYS A 37 0.90 -7.82 21.19
C LYS A 37 1.56 -7.91 22.58
N GLY A 38 1.60 -9.13 23.13
CA GLY A 38 2.06 -9.37 24.52
C GLY A 38 0.95 -9.41 25.56
N THR A 39 -0.32 -9.17 25.19
CA THR A 39 -1.49 -9.29 26.08
C THR A 39 -2.62 -10.04 25.40
N ASP A 40 -3.69 -10.39 26.13
CA ASP A 40 -4.93 -10.94 25.57
C ASP A 40 -6.02 -9.90 25.26
N VAL A 41 -5.66 -8.61 25.30
CA VAL A 41 -6.61 -7.50 25.16
C VAL A 41 -6.71 -7.05 23.69
N GLU A 42 -7.94 -6.97 23.17
CA GLU A 42 -8.23 -6.27 21.92
C GLU A 42 -8.52 -4.78 22.19
N ALA A 43 -7.89 -3.92 21.41
CA ALA A 43 -8.04 -2.47 21.53
C ALA A 43 -8.18 -1.80 20.15
N PRO A 44 -8.78 -0.60 20.08
CA PRO A 44 -8.75 0.22 18.89
C PRO A 44 -7.30 0.41 18.41
N HIS A 45 -7.08 0.18 17.13
CA HIS A 45 -5.79 0.30 16.46
C HIS A 45 -4.66 -0.60 17.01
N GLY A 46 -4.96 -1.52 17.92
CA GLY A 46 -3.95 -2.31 18.63
C GLY A 46 -3.07 -1.49 19.57
N VAL A 47 -3.57 -0.33 20.03
CA VAL A 47 -2.85 0.61 20.90
C VAL A 47 -3.50 0.61 22.29
N PRO A 48 -2.74 0.63 23.40
CA PRO A 48 -3.29 0.81 24.74
C PRO A 48 -4.15 2.07 24.85
N LEU A 49 -5.29 1.98 25.54
CA LEU A 49 -6.28 3.07 25.62
C LEU A 49 -5.70 4.35 26.23
N ASP A 50 -4.81 4.21 27.22
CA ASP A 50 -4.12 5.31 27.89
C ASP A 50 -3.21 6.10 26.94
N LEU A 51 -2.58 5.43 25.97
CA LEU A 51 -1.80 6.08 24.93
C LEU A 51 -2.73 6.66 23.86
N LEU A 52 -3.79 5.94 23.49
CA LEU A 52 -4.75 6.36 22.48
C LEU A 52 -5.41 7.70 22.83
N ASP A 53 -5.79 7.90 24.10
CA ASP A 53 -6.40 9.14 24.60
C ASP A 53 -5.48 10.36 24.50
N ARG A 54 -4.17 10.16 24.34
CA ARG A 54 -3.16 11.21 24.16
C ARG A 54 -2.87 11.53 22.69
N LEU A 55 -3.46 10.81 21.74
CA LEU A 55 -3.17 10.94 20.31
C LEU A 55 -4.28 11.69 19.56
N LEU A 56 -3.87 12.48 18.57
CA LEU A 56 -4.79 13.03 17.57
C LEU A 56 -4.96 12.03 16.42
N ILE A 57 -6.18 11.56 16.20
CA ILE A 57 -6.49 10.57 15.15
C ILE A 57 -6.98 11.29 13.89
N ILE A 58 -6.23 11.13 12.80
CA ILE A 58 -6.61 11.60 11.47
C ILE A 58 -6.99 10.40 10.60
N LYS A 59 -8.24 10.37 10.13
CA LYS A 59 -8.72 9.29 9.26
C LYS A 59 -8.44 9.61 7.79
N MET A 60 -7.72 8.72 7.13
CA MET A 60 -7.52 8.76 5.68
C MET A 60 -8.73 8.15 4.96
N LYS A 61 -9.13 8.75 3.83
CA LYS A 61 -10.12 8.20 2.92
C LYS A 61 -9.42 7.51 1.73
N PRO A 62 -10.04 6.48 1.13
CA PRO A 62 -9.56 5.95 -0.15
C PRO A 62 -9.55 7.04 -1.22
N TYR A 63 -8.59 6.96 -2.14
CA TYR A 63 -8.51 7.85 -3.29
C TYR A 63 -9.65 7.59 -4.27
N THR A 64 -10.13 8.65 -4.93
CA THR A 64 -11.01 8.53 -6.11
C THR A 64 -10.20 8.13 -7.35
N GLU A 65 -10.88 7.71 -8.43
CA GLU A 65 -10.21 7.38 -9.70
C GLU A 65 -9.46 8.59 -10.28
N ASP A 66 -10.05 9.78 -10.19
CA ASP A 66 -9.42 11.03 -10.65
C ASP A 66 -8.14 11.35 -9.85
N GLU A 67 -8.19 11.18 -8.52
CA GLU A 67 -7.02 11.35 -7.66
C GLU A 67 -5.94 10.31 -7.98
N MET A 68 -6.32 9.06 -8.20
CA MET A 68 -5.38 7.99 -8.59
C MET A 68 -4.71 8.29 -9.93
N ARG A 69 -5.46 8.78 -10.92
CA ARG A 69 -4.94 9.20 -12.22
C ARG A 69 -3.87 10.28 -12.08
N GLU A 70 -4.13 11.32 -11.29
CA GLU A 70 -3.16 12.40 -11.06
C GLU A 70 -1.93 11.90 -10.30
N ILE A 71 -2.09 11.04 -9.29
CA ILE A 71 -0.94 10.44 -8.59
C ILE A 71 -0.08 9.61 -9.55
N LEU A 72 -0.70 8.77 -10.39
CA LEU A 72 0.02 7.97 -11.37
C LEU A 72 0.77 8.83 -12.39
N LYS A 73 0.18 9.95 -12.81
CA LYS A 73 0.81 10.91 -13.70
C LYS A 73 2.05 11.57 -13.07
N VAL A 74 1.95 11.97 -11.80
CA VAL A 74 3.09 12.51 -11.04
C VAL A 74 4.19 11.45 -10.89
N ARG A 75 3.83 10.21 -10.53
CA ARG A 75 4.80 9.11 -10.38
C ARG A 75 5.49 8.76 -11.68
N ALA A 76 4.76 8.67 -12.78
CA ALA A 76 5.35 8.44 -14.10
C ALA A 76 6.34 9.54 -14.48
N LYS A 77 6.03 10.80 -14.16
CA LYS A 77 6.96 11.91 -14.38
C LYS A 77 8.21 11.81 -13.50
N GLU A 78 8.07 11.48 -12.21
CA GLU A 78 9.21 11.28 -11.30
C GLU A 78 10.12 10.13 -11.75
N GLU A 79 9.54 9.03 -12.23
CA GLU A 79 10.26 7.85 -12.71
C GLU A 79 10.73 7.96 -14.18
N ASN A 80 10.50 9.10 -14.83
CA ASN A 80 10.80 9.35 -16.25
C ASN A 80 10.15 8.33 -17.22
N VAL A 81 8.97 7.84 -16.88
CA VAL A 81 8.16 6.94 -17.71
C VAL A 81 7.24 7.77 -18.59
N LYS A 82 7.42 7.69 -19.91
CA LYS A 82 6.50 8.34 -20.87
C LYS A 82 5.28 7.44 -21.08
N LEU A 83 4.14 7.84 -20.53
CA LEU A 83 2.86 7.15 -20.72
C LEU A 83 2.06 7.79 -21.85
N SER A 84 1.39 6.95 -22.65
CA SER A 84 0.26 7.38 -23.47
C SER A 84 -0.99 7.59 -22.60
N ASP A 85 -1.95 8.39 -23.07
CA ASP A 85 -3.21 8.62 -22.34
C ASP A 85 -4.00 7.32 -22.12
N ASP A 86 -4.00 6.42 -23.10
CA ASP A 86 -4.64 5.10 -23.00
C ASP A 86 -3.98 4.21 -21.93
N ALA A 87 -2.64 4.29 -21.81
CA ALA A 87 -1.91 3.56 -20.77
C ALA A 87 -2.25 4.09 -19.38
N LEU A 88 -2.36 5.41 -19.24
CA LEU A 88 -2.75 6.05 -17.98
C LEU A 88 -4.17 5.68 -17.56
N GLU A 89 -5.13 5.66 -18.50
CA GLU A 89 -6.49 5.21 -18.22
C GLU A 89 -6.52 3.73 -17.78
N THR A 90 -5.77 2.87 -18.49
CA THR A 90 -5.66 1.44 -18.17
C THR A 90 -5.06 1.22 -16.77
N LEU A 91 -3.98 1.93 -16.43
CA LEU A 91 -3.37 1.86 -15.10
C LEU A 91 -4.30 2.36 -14.00
N THR A 92 -5.09 3.40 -14.29
CA THR A 92 -6.05 3.96 -13.33
C THR A 92 -7.15 2.93 -13.02
N LYS A 93 -7.71 2.28 -14.05
CA LYS A 93 -8.71 1.21 -13.87
C LYS A 93 -8.14 0.02 -13.08
N ILE A 94 -6.94 -0.44 -13.43
CA ILE A 94 -6.25 -1.50 -12.68
C ILE A 94 -6.03 -1.09 -11.22
N GLY A 95 -5.62 0.16 -10.98
CA GLY A 95 -5.41 0.70 -9.64
C GLY A 95 -6.68 0.73 -8.79
N ALA A 96 -7.82 1.06 -9.41
CA ALA A 96 -9.14 1.05 -8.77
C ALA A 96 -9.62 -0.36 -8.40
N GLU A 97 -9.41 -1.34 -9.29
CA GLU A 97 -9.78 -2.74 -9.03
C GLU A 97 -8.86 -3.42 -7.99
N THR A 98 -7.57 -3.09 -8.01
CA THR A 98 -6.54 -3.71 -7.18
C THR A 98 -6.09 -2.81 -6.04
N SER A 99 -5.04 -2.00 -6.26
CA SER A 99 -4.53 -0.96 -5.37
C SER A 99 -3.64 0.02 -6.14
N LEU A 100 -3.59 1.27 -5.68
CA LEU A 100 -2.67 2.29 -6.23
C LEU A 100 -1.19 1.86 -6.17
N ARG A 101 -0.78 1.15 -5.11
CA ARG A 101 0.59 0.64 -4.97
C ARG A 101 0.95 -0.30 -6.12
N TYR A 102 0.06 -1.22 -6.45
CA TYR A 102 0.27 -2.16 -7.53
C TYR A 102 0.31 -1.45 -8.90
N ALA A 103 -0.59 -0.50 -9.15
CA ALA A 103 -0.56 0.30 -10.37
C ALA A 103 0.76 1.09 -10.54
N VAL A 104 1.29 1.69 -9.47
CA VAL A 104 2.61 2.36 -9.50
C VAL A 104 3.72 1.35 -9.79
N GLN A 105 3.70 0.17 -9.16
CA GLN A 105 4.70 -0.88 -9.40
C GLN A 105 4.70 -1.41 -10.84
N LEU A 106 3.57 -1.31 -11.56
CA LEU A 106 3.50 -1.69 -12.98
C LEU A 106 4.21 -0.70 -13.93
N LEU A 107 4.48 0.53 -13.51
CA LEU A 107 5.13 1.54 -14.36
C LEU A 107 6.49 1.07 -14.90
N ALA A 108 7.35 0.57 -14.01
CA ALA A 108 8.69 0.12 -14.39
C ALA A 108 8.68 -1.14 -15.30
N PRO A 109 7.94 -2.22 -14.99
CA PRO A 109 7.78 -3.36 -15.90
C PRO A 109 7.20 -2.97 -17.25
N SER A 110 6.18 -2.10 -17.29
CA SER A 110 5.60 -1.63 -18.56
C SER A 110 6.59 -0.82 -19.39
N LEU A 111 7.45 -0.03 -18.76
CA LEU A 111 8.54 0.67 -19.45
C LEU A 111 9.56 -0.31 -20.05
N GLU A 112 9.98 -1.34 -19.31
CA GLU A 112 10.93 -2.34 -19.83
C GLU A 112 10.33 -3.15 -20.98
N ILE A 113 9.03 -3.47 -20.94
CA ILE A 113 8.32 -4.11 -22.06
C ILE A 113 8.30 -3.19 -23.29
N ALA A 114 8.04 -1.88 -23.11
CA ALA A 114 8.06 -0.92 -24.19
C ALA A 114 9.47 -0.82 -24.82
N LYS A 115 10.51 -0.70 -24.00
CA LYS A 115 11.92 -0.66 -24.43
C LYS A 115 12.33 -1.92 -25.18
N TYR A 116 11.91 -3.09 -24.71
CA TYR A 116 12.15 -4.36 -25.39
C TYR A 116 11.55 -4.38 -26.81
N GLN A 117 10.45 -3.66 -27.04
CA GLN A 117 9.84 -3.47 -28.35
C GLN A 117 10.42 -2.29 -29.14
N GLY A 118 11.48 -1.65 -28.65
CA GLY A 118 12.12 -0.49 -29.27
C GLY A 118 11.34 0.82 -29.13
N ARG A 119 10.39 0.90 -28.17
CA ARG A 119 9.60 2.11 -27.90
C ARG A 119 9.96 2.71 -26.54
N ASP A 120 10.08 4.03 -26.49
CA ASP A 120 10.27 4.76 -25.23
C ASP A 120 8.94 5.21 -24.58
N VAL A 121 7.83 4.99 -25.26
CA VAL A 121 6.48 5.36 -24.79
C VAL A 121 5.69 4.10 -24.50
N VAL A 122 5.16 4.03 -23.27
CA VAL A 122 4.34 2.94 -22.76
C VAL A 122 2.90 3.06 -23.28
N THR A 123 2.41 1.98 -23.87
CA THR A 123 1.02 1.87 -24.37
C THR A 123 0.17 0.99 -23.45
N SER A 124 -1.15 1.00 -23.68
CA SER A 124 -2.09 0.16 -22.91
C SER A 124 -1.77 -1.33 -23.01
N ASP A 125 -1.22 -1.79 -24.13
CA ASP A 125 -0.83 -3.19 -24.32
C ASP A 125 0.38 -3.58 -23.46
N ASP A 126 1.34 -2.68 -23.27
CA ASP A 126 2.48 -2.92 -22.37
C ASP A 126 2.03 -3.03 -20.90
N VAL A 127 1.02 -2.23 -20.52
CA VAL A 127 0.39 -2.29 -19.20
C VAL A 127 -0.36 -3.60 -18.99
N LYS A 128 -1.17 -4.01 -19.97
CA LYS A 128 -1.90 -5.29 -19.91
C LYS A 128 -0.94 -6.47 -19.81
N ARG A 129 0.13 -6.47 -20.62
CA ARG A 129 1.15 -7.51 -20.58
C ARG A 129 1.87 -7.56 -19.24
N ALA A 130 2.21 -6.39 -18.67
CA ALA A 130 2.76 -6.34 -17.31
C ALA A 130 1.77 -6.87 -16.27
N HIS A 131 0.48 -6.55 -16.38
CA HIS A 131 -0.58 -7.03 -15.50
C HIS A 131 -0.84 -8.56 -15.60
N GLU A 132 -0.59 -9.15 -16.76
CA GLU A 132 -0.65 -10.60 -16.95
C GLU A 132 0.55 -11.29 -16.29
N MET A 133 1.75 -10.71 -16.41
CA MET A 133 2.99 -11.29 -15.89
C MET A 133 3.13 -11.12 -14.37
N PHE A 134 2.74 -9.97 -13.82
CA PHE A 134 2.87 -9.65 -12.40
C PHE A 134 1.52 -9.70 -11.73
N ILE A 135 1.34 -10.64 -10.80
CA ILE A 135 0.05 -10.88 -10.15
C ILE A 135 -0.11 -9.96 -8.93
N ASP A 136 -1.27 -9.33 -8.76
CA ASP A 136 -1.58 -8.57 -7.54
C ASP A 136 -1.91 -9.48 -6.35
N VAL A 137 -1.90 -8.92 -5.13
CA VAL A 137 -2.13 -9.69 -3.90
C VAL A 137 -3.48 -10.43 -3.90
N LYS A 138 -4.56 -9.83 -4.40
CA LYS A 138 -5.90 -10.47 -4.42
C LYS A 138 -5.92 -11.66 -5.38
N ARG A 139 -5.35 -11.50 -6.58
CA ARG A 139 -5.21 -12.59 -7.56
C ARG A 139 -4.28 -13.69 -7.04
N SER A 140 -3.19 -13.33 -6.36
CA SER A 140 -2.24 -14.29 -5.78
C SER A 140 -2.88 -15.15 -4.68
N VAL A 141 -3.62 -14.53 -3.75
CA VAL A 141 -4.36 -15.27 -2.70
C VAL A 141 -5.41 -16.18 -3.32
N SER A 142 -6.14 -15.71 -4.33
CA SER A 142 -7.13 -16.51 -5.06
C SER A 142 -6.50 -17.70 -5.80
N TYR A 143 -5.31 -17.50 -6.37
CA TYR A 143 -4.55 -18.57 -7.01
C TYR A 143 -4.13 -19.62 -5.98
N LEU A 144 -3.52 -19.21 -4.86
CA LEU A 144 -3.08 -20.13 -3.81
C LEU A 144 -4.23 -20.97 -3.24
N LYS A 145 -5.41 -20.36 -3.00
CA LYS A 145 -6.61 -21.10 -2.55
C LYS A 145 -7.06 -22.18 -3.53
N LYS A 146 -6.94 -21.95 -4.84
CA LYS A 146 -7.32 -22.95 -5.87
C LYS A 146 -6.38 -24.16 -5.89
N TYR A 147 -5.12 -23.95 -5.53
CA TYR A 147 -4.08 -24.98 -5.53
C TYR A 147 -3.74 -25.45 -4.11
N GLU A 148 -4.54 -25.08 -3.12
CA GLU A 148 -4.32 -25.41 -1.69
C GLU A 148 -4.28 -26.93 -1.46
N GLU A 149 -4.95 -27.71 -2.32
CA GLU A 149 -4.87 -29.18 -2.33
C GLU A 149 -3.54 -29.75 -2.86
N MET A 150 -2.81 -28.99 -3.68
CA MET A 150 -1.52 -29.38 -4.26
C MET A 150 -0.31 -28.86 -3.47
N PHE A 151 -0.50 -27.85 -2.60
CA PHE A 151 0.55 -27.35 -1.73
C PHE A 151 0.57 -28.13 -0.41
N LEU A 152 1.76 -28.57 0.00
CA LEU A 152 1.97 -29.25 1.29
C LEU A 152 1.58 -28.30 2.43
N LYS A 153 0.77 -28.81 3.37
CA LYS A 153 0.44 -28.14 4.64
C LYS A 153 1.64 -28.02 5.55
#